data_AF-A0A0F8VKF2-F1
#
_entry.id   AF-A0A0F8VKF2-F1
#
_cell.length_a   1.000
_cell.length_b   1.000
_cell.length_c   1.000
_cell.angle_alpha   90.00
_cell.angle_beta   90.00
_cell.angle_gamma   90.00
#
_symmetry.space_group_name_H-M   'P 1'
#
loop_
_entity.id
_entity.type
_entity.pdbx_description
1 polymer ?
#
loop_
_entity_poly.entity_id
_entity_poly.type
_entity_poly.pdbx_seq_one_letter_code
_entity_poly.pdbx_strand_id
1 'polypeptide(L)'
;MLSEDLYEILAQKLDASVPRLSPAGQKGKIPKGWKDYLMELIDPEDVKYLIKLSVGPNFLTLKRFARKIKKDEEEALQILERLIDQNCVLKIGSKKPKYAIHQTFLLHSFPPLSYHNYSKEKAKKLAELSFKNMVDDGWYKVYSGSSETPTMRVIPVHESIESKKLILPYEDVSKIIDDAKIIAITKCACKTRTETLGIRDCKENIPLETCFYMNHMAKFIIERGLGREISKEETKRLCKEFNQKGLVHTTENFGEGTHSMLCNCCPCCCNPLGGITMWDKPHSVATANYFAKIKDIELCERCGTCETNCIFKAITLSDNGPIVNEEKCMG
;
A
#
# COMPACT_ATOMS: atom_id res chain seq x y z
N MET A 1 -13.32 -5.14 30.92
CA MET A 1 -14.14 -6.19 30.28
C MET A 1 -14.97 -5.65 29.12
N LEU A 2 -15.78 -4.59 29.25
CA LEU A 2 -16.60 -4.07 28.13
C LEU A 2 -15.81 -3.63 26.88
N SER A 3 -14.58 -3.11 27.02
CA SER A 3 -13.75 -2.67 25.88
C SER A 3 -13.18 -3.83 25.06
N GLU A 4 -12.70 -4.89 25.71
CA GLU A 4 -12.08 -6.04 25.04
C GLU A 4 -13.04 -6.78 24.11
N ASP A 5 -14.33 -6.80 24.44
CA ASP A 5 -15.38 -7.37 23.59
C ASP A 5 -15.64 -6.52 22.34
N LEU A 6 -15.46 -5.19 22.42
CA LEU A 6 -15.68 -4.29 21.27
C LEU A 6 -14.58 -4.40 20.22
N TYR A 7 -13.33 -4.61 20.63
CA TYR A 7 -12.22 -4.85 19.69
C TYR A 7 -12.37 -6.20 18.99
N GLU A 8 -12.92 -7.21 19.67
CA GLU A 8 -13.24 -8.50 19.06
C GLU A 8 -14.31 -8.34 17.97
N ILE A 9 -15.39 -7.59 18.27
CA ILE A 9 -16.44 -7.27 17.29
C ILE A 9 -15.85 -6.50 16.09
N LEU A 10 -14.96 -5.54 16.33
CA LEU A 10 -14.28 -4.80 15.26
C LEU A 10 -13.42 -5.73 14.40
N ALA A 11 -12.62 -6.60 15.03
CA ALA A 11 -11.77 -7.55 14.34
C ALA A 11 -12.61 -8.48 13.44
N GLN A 12 -13.69 -9.07 13.97
CA GLN A 12 -14.60 -9.92 13.19
C GLN A 12 -15.24 -9.16 12.02
N LYS A 13 -15.59 -7.88 12.23
CA LYS A 13 -16.13 -7.03 11.17
C LYS A 13 -15.11 -6.76 10.06
N LEU A 14 -13.85 -6.56 10.40
CA LEU A 14 -12.75 -6.39 9.44
C LEU A 14 -12.42 -7.70 8.72
N ASP A 15 -12.46 -8.83 9.41
CA ASP A 15 -12.24 -10.16 8.83
C ASP A 15 -13.33 -10.56 7.82
N ALA A 16 -14.54 -10.04 8.00
CA ALA A 16 -15.62 -10.21 7.02
C ALA A 16 -15.41 -9.39 5.73
N SER A 17 -14.45 -8.47 5.70
CA SER A 17 -14.09 -7.67 4.52
C SER A 17 -12.90 -8.25 3.77
N VAL A 18 -12.58 -7.70 2.58
CA VAL A 18 -11.43 -8.11 1.77
C VAL A 18 -10.45 -6.94 1.62
N PRO A 19 -9.14 -7.11 1.92
CA PRO A 19 -8.55 -8.32 2.51
C PRO A 19 -9.00 -8.51 3.96
N ARG A 20 -9.15 -9.78 4.35
CA ARG A 20 -9.54 -10.21 5.70
C ARG A 20 -8.37 -10.11 6.69
N LEU A 21 -8.61 -10.33 7.99
CA LEU A 21 -7.54 -10.38 9.00
C LEU A 21 -6.93 -11.78 9.14
N SER A 22 -7.76 -12.81 8.98
CA SER A 22 -7.38 -14.20 9.07
C SER A 22 -6.44 -14.62 7.94
N PRO A 23 -5.49 -15.52 8.21
CA PRO A 23 -4.62 -16.09 7.20
C PRO A 23 -5.37 -16.77 6.04
N ALA A 24 -4.62 -17.07 4.98
CA ALA A 24 -5.14 -17.82 3.84
C ALA A 24 -5.73 -19.17 4.29
N GLY A 25 -6.95 -19.50 3.83
CA GLY A 25 -7.64 -20.74 4.19
C GLY A 25 -8.20 -20.82 5.62
N GLN A 26 -8.03 -19.79 6.46
CA GLN A 26 -8.38 -19.84 7.89
C GLN A 26 -9.43 -18.79 8.30
N LYS A 27 -10.41 -18.51 7.44
CA LYS A 27 -11.46 -17.49 7.68
C LYS A 27 -12.08 -17.62 9.08
N GLY A 28 -12.20 -16.51 9.80
CA GLY A 28 -12.72 -16.47 11.17
C GLY A 28 -11.73 -16.84 12.27
N LYS A 29 -10.54 -17.38 11.93
CA LYS A 29 -9.44 -17.59 12.89
C LYS A 29 -8.53 -16.37 12.86
N ILE A 30 -8.91 -15.32 13.58
CA ILE A 30 -8.15 -14.06 13.60
C ILE A 30 -6.97 -14.21 14.57
N PRO A 31 -5.73 -13.98 14.13
CA PRO A 31 -4.58 -13.99 15.03
C PRO A 31 -4.71 -12.96 16.15
N LYS A 32 -4.28 -13.31 17.36
CA LYS A 32 -4.37 -12.43 18.55
C LYS A 32 -3.67 -11.09 18.32
N GLY A 33 -2.56 -11.07 17.58
CA GLY A 33 -1.79 -9.86 17.31
C GLY A 33 -2.60 -8.76 16.59
N TRP A 34 -3.66 -9.12 15.85
CA TRP A 34 -4.57 -8.13 15.28
C TRP A 34 -5.40 -7.40 16.31
N LYS A 35 -5.88 -8.12 17.33
CA LYS A 35 -6.61 -7.50 18.44
C LYS A 35 -5.69 -6.54 19.21
N ASP A 36 -4.47 -6.99 19.50
CA ASP A 36 -3.46 -6.16 20.18
C ASP A 36 -3.14 -4.90 19.35
N TYR A 37 -2.99 -5.03 18.02
CA TYR A 37 -2.78 -3.89 17.12
C TYR A 37 -3.95 -2.89 17.12
N LEU A 38 -5.19 -3.38 17.08
CA LEU A 38 -6.38 -2.52 17.09
C LEU A 38 -6.53 -1.79 18.43
N MET A 39 -6.20 -2.45 19.55
CA MET A 39 -6.21 -1.85 20.89
C MET A 39 -5.15 -0.76 21.05
N GLU A 40 -3.98 -0.93 20.44
CA GLU A 40 -2.93 0.10 20.43
C GLU A 40 -3.31 1.28 19.52
N LEU A 41 -3.92 1.00 18.36
CA LEU A 41 -4.24 2.01 17.36
C LEU A 41 -5.39 2.91 17.80
N ILE A 42 -6.49 2.29 18.24
CA ILE A 42 -7.78 2.96 18.46
C ILE A 42 -8.00 3.20 19.94
N ASP A 43 -8.36 4.43 20.28
CA ASP A 43 -8.63 4.82 21.65
C ASP A 43 -9.87 4.06 22.20
N PRO A 44 -9.81 3.53 23.44
CA PRO A 44 -10.87 2.69 24.00
C PRO A 44 -12.25 3.34 24.07
N GLU A 45 -12.32 4.66 24.14
CA GLU A 45 -13.58 5.40 24.16
C GLU A 45 -14.25 5.48 22.79
N ASP A 46 -13.48 5.37 21.71
CA ASP A 46 -13.93 5.60 20.33
C ASP A 46 -14.31 4.30 19.60
N VAL A 47 -13.77 3.15 20.01
CA VAL A 47 -14.06 1.84 19.38
C VAL A 47 -15.56 1.54 19.33
N LYS A 48 -16.33 1.92 20.36
CA LYS A 48 -17.79 1.73 20.43
C LYS A 48 -18.55 2.48 19.34
N TYR A 49 -18.00 3.59 18.85
CA TYR A 49 -18.55 4.38 17.76
C TYR A 49 -18.06 3.87 16.41
N LEU A 50 -16.75 3.54 16.31
CA LEU A 50 -16.15 3.02 15.08
C LEU A 50 -16.91 1.80 14.54
N ILE A 51 -17.25 0.84 15.40
CA ILE A 51 -17.98 -0.39 14.99
C ILE A 51 -19.37 -0.12 14.40
N LYS A 52 -19.94 1.08 14.58
CA LYS A 52 -21.25 1.47 14.01
C LYS A 52 -21.16 1.92 12.55
N LEU A 53 -19.96 2.28 12.08
CA LEU A 53 -19.67 2.51 10.67
C LEU A 53 -19.65 1.17 9.90
N SER A 54 -19.75 1.26 8.59
CA SER A 54 -19.49 0.15 7.69
C SER A 54 -18.03 0.15 7.28
N VAL A 55 -17.46 -1.02 6.97
CA VAL A 55 -16.15 -1.09 6.29
C VAL A 55 -16.35 -0.69 4.82
N GLY A 56 -15.41 0.05 4.25
CA GLY A 56 -15.44 0.44 2.84
C GLY A 56 -15.60 -0.78 1.92
N PRO A 57 -16.34 -0.65 0.79
CA PRO A 57 -16.79 0.57 0.13
C PRO A 57 -18.21 1.04 0.55
N ASN A 58 -18.77 0.51 1.64
CA ASN A 58 -20.08 0.96 2.11
C ASN A 58 -19.91 2.17 3.05
N PHE A 59 -20.45 3.33 2.65
CA PHE A 59 -20.30 4.57 3.41
C PHE A 59 -21.60 5.05 4.05
N LEU A 60 -21.48 5.73 5.20
CA LEU A 60 -22.58 6.41 5.88
C LEU A 60 -22.46 7.93 5.75
N THR A 61 -23.59 8.63 5.72
CA THR A 61 -23.63 10.09 5.88
C THR A 61 -23.52 10.45 7.36
N LEU A 62 -23.12 11.68 7.67
CA LEU A 62 -23.07 12.22 9.04
C LEU A 62 -24.41 11.98 9.78
N LYS A 63 -25.53 12.43 9.20
CA LYS A 63 -26.89 12.19 9.70
C LYS A 63 -27.20 10.72 10.02
N ARG A 64 -26.79 9.78 9.16
CA ARG A 64 -27.03 8.34 9.40
C ARG A 64 -26.16 7.80 10.53
N PHE A 65 -24.92 8.26 10.64
CA PHE A 65 -24.00 7.90 11.70
C PHE A 65 -24.47 8.45 13.06
N ALA A 66 -24.80 9.75 13.13
CA ALA A 66 -25.34 10.43 14.31
C ALA A 66 -26.56 9.68 14.90
N ARG A 67 -27.52 9.33 14.04
CA ARG A 67 -28.69 8.51 14.43
C ARG A 67 -28.32 7.13 14.97
N LYS A 68 -27.31 6.46 14.39
CA LYS A 68 -26.86 5.12 14.86
C LYS A 68 -26.20 5.18 16.23
N ILE A 69 -25.47 6.26 16.53
CA ILE A 69 -24.79 6.46 17.81
C ILE A 69 -25.65 7.21 18.84
N LYS A 70 -26.88 7.60 18.46
CA LYS A 70 -27.84 8.36 19.27
C LYS A 70 -27.25 9.69 19.79
N LYS A 71 -26.59 10.42 18.90
CA LYS A 71 -26.04 11.77 19.14
C LYS A 71 -26.54 12.74 18.08
N ASP A 72 -26.37 14.03 18.32
CA ASP A 72 -26.57 15.04 17.28
C ASP A 72 -25.44 15.01 16.23
N GLU A 73 -25.60 15.79 15.16
CA GLU A 73 -24.62 15.80 14.06
C GLU A 73 -23.30 16.49 14.43
N GLU A 74 -23.28 17.40 15.40
CA GLU A 74 -22.08 18.11 15.83
C GLU A 74 -21.18 17.18 16.66
N GLU A 75 -21.75 16.52 17.68
CA GLU A 75 -21.04 15.52 18.48
C GLU A 75 -20.56 14.35 17.60
N ALA A 76 -21.39 13.90 16.65
CA ALA A 76 -21.03 12.82 15.74
C ALA A 76 -19.87 13.22 14.81
N LEU A 77 -19.79 14.49 14.40
CA LEU A 77 -18.70 15.00 13.58
C LEU A 77 -17.40 15.00 14.38
N GLN A 78 -17.41 15.49 15.62
CA GLN A 78 -16.22 15.48 16.50
C GLN A 78 -15.69 14.06 16.71
N ILE A 79 -16.57 13.07 16.88
CA ILE A 79 -16.18 11.65 16.97
C ILE A 79 -15.55 11.16 15.67
N LEU A 80 -16.12 11.51 14.51
CA LEU A 80 -15.56 11.13 13.22
C LEU A 80 -14.19 11.75 12.98
N GLU A 81 -13.98 13.01 13.39
CA GLU A 81 -12.69 13.69 13.28
C GLU A 81 -11.61 12.97 14.09
N ARG A 82 -11.88 12.62 15.36
CA ARG A 82 -10.94 11.80 16.16
C ARG A 82 -10.62 10.45 15.51
N LEU A 83 -11.63 9.76 14.97
CA LEU A 83 -11.44 8.48 14.28
C LEU A 83 -10.66 8.62 12.95
N ILE A 84 -10.78 9.76 12.27
CA ILE A 84 -9.97 10.09 11.08
C ILE A 84 -8.53 10.36 11.50
N ASP A 85 -8.30 11.09 12.58
CA ASP A 85 -6.96 11.40 13.12
C ASP A 85 -6.24 10.13 13.61
N GLN A 86 -6.99 9.17 14.16
CA GLN A 86 -6.53 7.82 14.49
C GLN A 86 -6.32 6.93 13.24
N ASN A 87 -6.41 7.46 12.01
CA ASN A 87 -6.24 6.73 10.74
C ASN A 87 -7.23 5.56 10.54
N CYS A 88 -8.41 5.62 11.16
CA CYS A 88 -9.38 4.52 11.14
C CYS A 88 -10.52 4.70 10.15
N VAL A 89 -10.81 5.95 9.78
CA VAL A 89 -11.98 6.31 8.96
C VAL A 89 -11.57 7.01 7.67
N LEU A 90 -12.11 6.53 6.56
CA LEU A 90 -12.04 7.20 5.26
C LEU A 90 -13.21 8.18 5.13
N LYS A 91 -12.89 9.44 4.79
CA LYS A 91 -13.83 10.48 4.39
C LYS A 91 -13.80 10.63 2.87
N ILE A 92 -14.96 10.56 2.23
CA ILE A 92 -15.10 10.81 0.78
C ILE A 92 -16.04 11.96 0.48
N GLY A 93 -15.69 12.78 -0.50
CA GLY A 93 -16.50 13.91 -1.00
C GLY A 93 -16.41 15.18 -0.14
N SER A 94 -16.38 16.34 -0.79
CA SER A 94 -16.21 17.64 -0.12
C SER A 94 -17.53 18.25 0.37
N LYS A 95 -18.54 18.37 -0.51
CA LYS A 95 -19.83 19.03 -0.19
C LYS A 95 -20.79 18.19 0.66
N LYS A 96 -20.79 16.88 0.45
CA LYS A 96 -21.66 15.92 1.17
C LYS A 96 -20.82 14.73 1.61
N PRO A 97 -19.98 14.90 2.64
CA PRO A 97 -19.02 13.89 3.03
C PRO A 97 -19.71 12.60 3.47
N LYS A 98 -19.09 11.47 3.13
CA LYS A 98 -19.48 10.15 3.61
C LYS A 98 -18.29 9.46 4.26
N TYR A 99 -18.59 8.58 5.21
CA TYR A 99 -17.62 8.00 6.13
C TYR A 99 -17.72 6.47 6.18
N ALA A 100 -16.58 5.79 6.23
CA ALA A 100 -16.49 4.35 6.42
C ALA A 100 -15.21 4.01 7.18
N ILE A 101 -15.20 2.86 7.87
CA ILE A 101 -13.95 2.27 8.36
C ILE A 101 -13.07 1.98 7.14
N HIS A 102 -11.78 2.29 7.24
CA HIS A 102 -10.79 1.86 6.25
C HIS A 102 -10.86 0.35 6.02
N GLN A 103 -10.60 -0.08 4.79
CA GLN A 103 -10.32 -1.48 4.53
C GLN A 103 -9.07 -1.90 5.30
N THR A 104 -8.97 -3.19 5.62
CA THR A 104 -7.89 -3.74 6.45
C THR A 104 -6.49 -3.36 5.97
N PHE A 105 -6.26 -3.40 4.66
CA PHE A 105 -4.99 -2.96 4.05
C PHE A 105 -4.65 -1.51 4.43
N LEU A 106 -5.63 -0.59 4.39
CA LEU A 106 -5.46 0.82 4.70
C LEU A 106 -5.32 1.08 6.20
N LEU A 107 -6.05 0.34 7.06
CA LEU A 107 -5.85 0.37 8.52
C LEU A 107 -4.44 -0.06 8.93
N HIS A 108 -3.76 -0.80 8.07
CA HIS A 108 -2.38 -1.21 8.25
C HIS A 108 -1.38 -0.24 7.59
N SER A 109 -1.71 0.36 6.44
CA SER A 109 -0.78 1.22 5.69
C SER A 109 -0.86 2.71 6.04
N PHE A 110 -1.97 3.22 6.58
CA PHE A 110 -2.10 4.65 6.90
C PHE A 110 -1.49 5.06 8.23
N PRO A 111 -1.61 4.30 9.33
CA PRO A 111 -1.02 4.70 10.60
C PRO A 111 0.49 4.98 10.53
N PRO A 112 1.33 4.22 9.80
CA PRO A 112 2.74 4.56 9.62
C PRO A 112 3.00 5.96 9.06
N LEU A 113 2.10 6.51 8.24
CA LEU A 113 2.23 7.88 7.71
C LEU A 113 2.11 8.93 8.83
N SER A 114 1.39 8.60 9.91
CA SER A 114 1.14 9.48 11.06
C SER A 114 1.99 9.17 12.29
N TYR A 115 2.96 8.25 12.22
CA TYR A 115 3.79 7.91 13.38
C TYR A 115 4.52 9.11 14.00
N HIS A 116 4.81 10.14 13.20
CA HIS A 116 5.39 11.39 13.69
C HIS A 116 4.45 12.20 14.61
N ASN A 117 3.14 11.92 14.57
CA ASN A 117 2.12 12.51 15.44
C ASN A 117 1.84 11.65 16.68
N TYR A 118 2.39 10.44 16.77
CA TYR A 118 2.25 9.57 17.94
C TYR A 118 3.44 9.72 18.89
N SER A 119 3.25 9.29 20.14
CA SER A 119 4.41 9.09 21.02
C SER A 119 5.35 8.07 20.40
N LYS A 120 6.66 8.21 20.65
CA LYS A 120 7.67 7.26 20.14
C LYS A 120 7.36 5.82 20.55
N GLU A 121 6.83 5.63 21.76
CA GLU A 121 6.42 4.33 22.28
C GLU A 121 5.25 3.74 21.50
N LYS A 122 4.16 4.50 21.31
CA LYS A 122 2.98 4.06 20.52
C LYS A 122 3.36 3.76 19.07
N ALA A 123 4.15 4.62 18.43
CA ALA A 123 4.62 4.40 17.06
C ALA A 123 5.44 3.12 16.93
N LYS A 124 6.39 2.90 17.85
CA LYS A 124 7.19 1.67 17.89
C LYS A 124 6.33 0.44 18.13
N LYS A 125 5.39 0.50 19.09
CA LYS A 125 4.51 -0.63 19.41
C LYS A 125 3.60 -0.99 18.24
N LEU A 126 3.01 -0.01 17.57
CA LEU A 126 2.24 -0.21 16.35
C LEU A 126 3.07 -0.82 15.23
N ALA A 127 4.32 -0.36 15.07
CA ALA A 127 5.22 -0.89 14.05
C ALA A 127 5.57 -2.36 14.31
N GLU A 128 5.84 -2.73 15.57
CA GLU A 128 6.13 -4.10 16.00
C GLU A 128 4.93 -5.02 15.78
N LEU A 129 3.75 -4.61 16.25
CA LEU A 129 2.51 -5.39 16.09
C LEU A 129 2.13 -5.53 14.60
N SER A 130 2.25 -4.46 13.82
CA SER A 130 2.01 -4.48 12.37
C SER A 130 2.96 -5.45 11.66
N PHE A 131 4.25 -5.43 11.99
CA PHE A 131 5.24 -6.31 11.38
C PHE A 131 5.03 -7.78 11.80
N LYS A 132 4.76 -8.02 13.08
CA LYS A 132 4.41 -9.34 13.61
C LYS A 132 3.17 -9.93 12.93
N ASN A 133 2.10 -9.14 12.83
CA ASN A 133 0.86 -9.58 12.15
C ASN A 133 1.15 -9.91 10.68
N MET A 134 1.97 -9.09 10.02
CA MET A 134 2.36 -9.30 8.64
C MET A 134 3.10 -10.63 8.46
N VAL A 135 4.18 -10.84 9.23
CA VAL A 135 5.16 -11.92 9.02
C VAL A 135 4.84 -13.15 9.86
N ASP A 136 4.87 -13.03 11.19
CA ASP A 136 4.76 -14.16 12.12
C ASP A 136 3.37 -14.80 12.08
N ASP A 137 2.33 -13.97 12.01
CA ASP A 137 0.94 -14.44 11.90
C ASP A 137 0.53 -14.76 10.44
N GLY A 138 1.46 -14.62 9.48
CA GLY A 138 1.28 -15.03 8.09
C GLY A 138 0.29 -14.18 7.28
N TRP A 139 -0.02 -12.94 7.72
CA TRP A 139 -0.99 -12.10 7.04
C TRP A 139 -0.55 -11.65 5.64
N TYR A 140 0.76 -11.65 5.33
CA TYR A 140 1.24 -11.39 3.96
C TYR A 140 0.55 -12.29 2.91
N LYS A 141 0.13 -13.50 3.30
CA LYS A 141 -0.60 -14.45 2.43
C LYS A 141 -1.94 -13.91 1.91
N VAL A 142 -2.57 -12.96 2.62
CA VAL A 142 -3.86 -12.36 2.22
C VAL A 142 -3.80 -10.84 2.01
N TYR A 143 -2.76 -10.17 2.49
CA TYR A 143 -2.61 -8.71 2.45
C TYR A 143 -2.82 -8.08 1.06
N SER A 144 -2.19 -8.67 0.05
CA SER A 144 -2.19 -8.20 -1.34
C SER A 144 -3.19 -8.95 -2.24
N GLY A 145 -4.28 -9.46 -1.67
CA GLY A 145 -5.24 -10.29 -2.40
C GLY A 145 -4.90 -11.78 -2.36
N SER A 146 -5.65 -12.57 -3.14
CA SER A 146 -5.40 -14.01 -3.31
C SER A 146 -4.25 -14.25 -4.29
N SER A 147 -3.78 -15.50 -4.37
CA SER A 147 -2.81 -15.91 -5.41
C SER A 147 -3.35 -15.73 -6.83
N GLU A 148 -4.67 -15.85 -7.02
CA GLU A 148 -5.34 -15.71 -8.32
C GLU A 148 -5.69 -14.26 -8.66
N THR A 149 -5.83 -13.40 -7.65
CA THR A 149 -6.27 -12.01 -7.84
C THR A 149 -5.46 -11.08 -6.94
N PRO A 150 -4.20 -10.79 -7.31
CA PRO A 150 -3.40 -9.79 -6.61
C PRO A 150 -4.06 -8.41 -6.74
N THR A 151 -4.06 -7.63 -5.66
CA THR A 151 -4.63 -6.27 -5.64
C THR A 151 -3.67 -5.20 -6.15
N MET A 152 -2.40 -5.56 -6.34
CA MET A 152 -1.33 -4.68 -6.82
C MET A 152 -0.64 -5.35 -8.00
N ARG A 153 -0.10 -4.55 -8.91
CA ARG A 153 0.68 -5.01 -10.07
C ARG A 153 1.93 -4.18 -10.28
N VAL A 154 2.91 -4.75 -10.97
CA VAL A 154 4.07 -4.03 -11.50
C VAL A 154 3.65 -3.23 -12.74
N ILE A 155 4.19 -2.02 -12.87
CA ILE A 155 3.97 -1.14 -14.02
C ILE A 155 5.33 -0.72 -14.61
N PRO A 156 5.58 -0.89 -15.91
CA PRO A 156 6.85 -0.51 -16.51
C PRO A 156 6.96 1.00 -16.71
N VAL A 157 8.19 1.48 -16.92
CA VAL A 157 8.44 2.85 -17.41
C VAL A 157 8.26 2.93 -18.92
N HIS A 158 7.83 4.08 -19.43
CA HIS A 158 7.57 4.24 -20.87
C HIS A 158 8.84 4.00 -21.70
N GLU A 159 9.99 4.50 -21.23
CA GLU A 159 11.26 4.39 -21.96
C GLU A 159 11.75 2.94 -22.12
N SER A 160 11.24 1.98 -21.33
CA SER A 160 11.58 0.56 -21.48
C SER A 160 10.70 -0.17 -22.51
N ILE A 161 9.66 0.47 -23.05
CA ILE A 161 8.70 -0.15 -23.98
C ILE A 161 9.11 0.15 -25.43
N GLU A 162 9.18 -0.87 -26.27
CA GLU A 162 9.46 -0.69 -27.70
C GLU A 162 8.22 -0.16 -28.45
N SER A 163 8.30 1.06 -28.99
CA SER A 163 7.14 1.83 -29.47
C SER A 163 6.50 1.34 -30.78
N LYS A 164 6.95 0.23 -31.37
CA LYS A 164 6.67 -0.08 -32.79
C LYS A 164 5.39 -0.88 -33.06
N LYS A 165 4.69 -1.42 -32.06
CA LYS A 165 3.50 -2.28 -32.28
C LYS A 165 2.48 -2.26 -31.12
N LEU A 166 1.86 -1.12 -30.82
CA LEU A 166 0.77 -1.09 -29.84
C LEU A 166 -0.59 -0.90 -30.52
N ILE A 167 -1.23 -2.02 -30.86
CA ILE A 167 -2.68 -2.11 -31.15
C ILE A 167 -3.48 -2.26 -29.82
N LEU A 168 -2.79 -2.42 -28.69
CA LEU A 168 -3.40 -2.66 -27.38
C LEU A 168 -3.15 -1.46 -26.45
N PRO A 169 -4.16 -0.96 -25.71
CA PRO A 169 -3.97 0.06 -24.69
C PRO A 169 -3.27 -0.61 -23.52
N TYR A 170 -2.00 -0.31 -23.31
CA TYR A 170 -1.30 -0.73 -22.11
C TYR A 170 -0.84 0.51 -21.36
N GLU A 171 -1.16 0.57 -20.08
CA GLU A 171 -0.69 1.62 -19.18
C GLU A 171 0.80 1.48 -18.86
N ASP A 172 1.45 2.63 -18.71
CA ASP A 172 2.77 2.79 -18.10
C ASP A 172 2.70 3.87 -17.02
N VAL A 173 3.82 4.08 -16.32
CA VAL A 173 3.95 5.13 -15.30
C VAL A 173 3.56 6.52 -15.81
N SER A 174 3.97 6.88 -17.03
CA SER A 174 3.70 8.20 -17.61
C SER A 174 2.21 8.42 -17.85
N LYS A 175 1.51 7.42 -18.37
CA LYS A 175 0.06 7.48 -18.58
C LYS A 175 -0.72 7.68 -17.29
N ILE A 176 -0.35 6.96 -16.22
CA ILE A 176 -0.98 7.12 -14.90
C ILE A 176 -0.81 8.56 -14.37
N ILE A 177 0.39 9.12 -14.53
CA ILE A 177 0.70 10.50 -14.11
C ILE A 177 -0.09 11.51 -14.96
N ASP A 178 -0.17 11.29 -16.28
CA ASP A 178 -0.85 12.19 -17.20
C ASP A 178 -2.37 12.19 -17.04
N ASP A 179 -2.97 11.06 -16.65
CA ASP A 179 -4.41 10.94 -16.38
C ASP A 179 -4.79 11.55 -15.01
N ALA A 180 -3.84 11.72 -14.08
CA ALA A 180 -4.10 12.29 -12.76
C ALA A 180 -4.39 13.81 -12.84
N LYS A 181 -5.39 14.27 -12.08
CA LYS A 181 -5.71 15.70 -11.96
C LYS A 181 -4.93 16.38 -10.83
N ILE A 182 -4.66 15.64 -9.77
CA ILE A 182 -3.92 16.08 -8.58
C ILE A 182 -3.04 14.91 -8.16
N ILE A 183 -1.80 15.20 -7.79
CA ILE A 183 -0.83 14.22 -7.32
C ILE A 183 -0.26 14.70 -5.99
N ALA A 184 -0.21 13.82 -5.01
CA ALA A 184 0.46 14.06 -3.75
C ALA A 184 1.61 13.09 -3.57
N ILE A 185 2.79 13.58 -3.19
CA ILE A 185 3.89 12.74 -2.71
C ILE A 185 3.79 12.58 -1.19
N THR A 186 4.04 11.37 -0.71
CA THR A 186 4.08 11.04 0.72
C THR A 186 5.22 10.08 1.05
N LYS A 187 5.55 10.00 2.35
CA LYS A 187 6.43 8.96 2.88
C LYS A 187 5.82 7.58 2.59
N CYS A 188 6.65 6.62 2.22
CA CYS A 188 6.22 5.25 2.03
C CYS A 188 5.91 4.60 3.38
N ALA A 189 4.66 4.24 3.62
CA ALA A 189 4.23 3.58 4.86
C ALA A 189 5.08 2.37 5.24
N CYS A 190 5.47 1.56 4.26
CA CYS A 190 6.29 0.38 4.47
C CYS A 190 7.71 0.75 4.93
N LYS A 191 8.33 1.77 4.31
CA LYS A 191 9.66 2.26 4.72
C LYS A 191 9.59 2.96 6.07
N THR A 192 8.55 3.74 6.35
CA THR A 192 8.37 4.40 7.64
C THR A 192 8.22 3.39 8.78
N ARG A 193 7.53 2.26 8.54
CA ARG A 193 7.45 1.17 9.53
C ARG A 193 8.83 0.56 9.78
N THR A 194 9.58 0.17 8.75
CA THR A 194 10.91 -0.44 8.93
C THR A 194 11.93 0.55 9.51
N GLU A 195 11.82 1.84 9.19
CA GLU A 195 12.60 2.92 9.81
C GLU A 195 12.33 3.01 11.31
N THR A 196 11.05 2.99 11.70
CA THR A 196 10.63 3.04 13.11
C THR A 196 11.12 1.84 13.91
N LEU A 197 11.24 0.69 13.24
CA LEU A 197 11.79 -0.55 13.81
C LEU A 197 13.33 -0.60 13.80
N GLY A 198 14.00 0.32 13.10
CA GLY A 198 15.46 0.31 12.95
C GLY A 198 16.00 -0.79 12.03
N ILE A 199 15.16 -1.40 11.19
CA ILE A 199 15.51 -2.52 10.29
C ILE A 199 15.43 -2.14 8.81
N ARG A 200 15.55 -0.84 8.50
CA ARG A 200 15.46 -0.35 7.12
C ARG A 200 16.83 -0.36 6.44
N ASP A 201 17.05 -1.39 5.63
CA ASP A 201 18.33 -1.56 4.91
C ASP A 201 18.58 -0.50 3.84
N CYS A 202 17.53 -0.02 3.17
CA CYS A 202 17.66 0.93 2.06
C CYS A 202 17.89 2.39 2.47
N LYS A 203 18.10 2.67 3.76
CA LYS A 203 18.07 4.04 4.33
C LYS A 203 19.08 5.00 3.71
N GLU A 204 20.25 4.52 3.30
CA GLU A 204 21.34 5.35 2.75
C GLU A 204 21.07 5.83 1.31
N ASN A 205 20.35 5.02 0.50
CA ASN A 205 20.26 5.24 -0.95
C ASN A 205 18.87 5.66 -1.44
N ILE A 206 17.83 5.36 -0.67
CA ILE A 206 16.43 5.57 -1.04
C ILE A 206 15.80 6.52 -0.01
N PRO A 207 15.07 7.58 -0.40
CA PRO A 207 14.38 8.44 0.55
C PRO A 207 13.12 7.77 1.13
N LEU A 208 12.52 8.38 2.16
CA LEU A 208 11.21 7.95 2.66
C LEU A 208 10.08 8.35 1.70
N GLU A 209 10.15 9.54 1.07
CA GLU A 209 9.14 10.04 0.13
C GLU A 209 9.25 9.34 -1.23
N THR A 210 8.52 8.25 -1.41
CA THR A 210 8.55 7.45 -2.65
C THR A 210 7.18 6.91 -3.06
N CYS A 211 6.10 7.37 -2.44
CA CYS A 211 4.74 6.95 -2.78
C CYS A 211 3.93 8.16 -3.24
N PHE A 212 3.20 7.99 -4.33
CA PHE A 212 2.29 8.97 -4.87
C PHE A 212 0.85 8.52 -4.67
N TYR A 213 -0.03 9.46 -4.35
CA TYR A 213 -1.47 9.28 -4.39
C TYR A 213 -2.07 10.21 -5.44
N MET A 214 -3.14 9.77 -6.09
CA MET A 214 -3.77 10.48 -7.20
C MET A 214 -5.21 10.90 -6.85
N ASN A 215 -5.66 11.99 -7.46
CA ASN A 215 -7.05 12.42 -7.48
C ASN A 215 -7.66 12.55 -6.07
N HIS A 216 -8.71 11.77 -5.75
CA HIS A 216 -9.39 11.81 -4.46
C HIS A 216 -8.44 11.46 -3.30
N MET A 217 -7.57 10.47 -3.51
CA MET A 217 -6.61 10.06 -2.47
C MET A 217 -5.52 11.11 -2.28
N ALA A 218 -5.08 11.79 -3.35
CA ALA A 218 -4.17 12.92 -3.24
C ALA A 218 -4.74 14.01 -2.33
N LYS A 219 -6.01 14.40 -2.54
CA LYS A 219 -6.71 15.38 -1.70
C LYS A 219 -6.77 14.94 -0.24
N PHE A 220 -7.15 13.69 0.01
CA PHE A 220 -7.19 13.14 1.37
C PHE A 220 -5.82 13.20 2.07
N ILE A 221 -4.75 12.88 1.36
CA ILE A 221 -3.38 12.92 1.89
C ILE A 221 -2.95 14.37 2.21
N ILE A 222 -3.23 15.31 1.31
CA ILE A 222 -2.87 16.73 1.47
C ILE A 222 -3.68 17.37 2.60
N GLU A 223 -5.00 17.19 2.64
CA GLU A 223 -5.89 17.75 3.67
C GLU A 223 -5.51 17.27 5.07
N ARG A 224 -4.92 16.07 5.18
CA ARG A 224 -4.47 15.49 6.45
C ARG A 224 -3.01 15.80 6.79
N GLY A 225 -2.32 16.60 5.98
CA GLY A 225 -0.90 16.91 6.18
C GLY A 225 0.03 15.69 6.09
N LEU A 226 -0.42 14.60 5.47
CA LEU A 226 0.36 13.36 5.32
C LEU A 226 1.31 13.39 4.13
N GLY A 227 1.23 14.43 3.30
CA GLY A 227 2.03 14.62 2.12
C GLY A 227 1.80 16.00 1.52
N ARG A 228 2.43 16.27 0.39
CA ARG A 228 2.34 17.56 -0.30
C ARG A 228 1.97 17.35 -1.76
N GLU A 229 1.28 18.33 -2.32
CA GLU A 229 1.01 18.38 -3.75
C GLU A 229 2.31 18.50 -4.55
N ILE A 230 2.35 17.88 -5.73
CA ILE A 230 3.50 17.88 -6.62
C ILE A 230 3.04 17.91 -8.08
N SER A 231 3.83 18.53 -8.97
CA SER A 231 3.49 18.61 -10.39
C SER A 231 3.71 17.28 -11.11
N LYS A 232 3.13 17.14 -12.31
CA LYS A 232 3.33 15.95 -13.16
C LYS A 232 4.78 15.83 -13.61
N GLU A 233 5.41 16.94 -13.97
CA GLU A 233 6.80 17.00 -14.43
C GLU A 233 7.76 16.52 -13.34
N GLU A 234 7.57 17.02 -12.12
CA GLU A 234 8.36 16.59 -10.98
C GLU A 234 8.09 15.13 -10.62
N THR A 235 6.83 14.68 -10.71
CA THR A 235 6.49 13.25 -10.51
C THR A 235 7.23 12.36 -11.50
N LYS A 236 7.24 12.70 -12.80
CA LYS A 236 7.98 11.96 -13.84
C LYS A 236 9.48 11.95 -13.57
N ARG A 237 10.05 13.09 -13.18
CA ARG A 237 11.46 13.22 -12.81
C ARG A 237 11.82 12.27 -11.65
N LEU A 238 11.02 12.27 -10.60
CA LEU A 238 11.21 11.40 -9.43
C LEU A 238 11.04 9.92 -9.79
N CYS A 239 10.04 9.55 -10.61
CA CYS A 239 9.90 8.17 -11.08
C CYS A 239 11.16 7.70 -11.81
N LYS A 240 11.74 8.53 -12.68
CA LYS A 240 13.00 8.22 -13.36
C LYS A 240 14.16 8.03 -12.38
N GLU A 241 14.30 8.92 -11.39
CA GLU A 241 15.31 8.81 -10.34
C GLU A 241 15.15 7.53 -9.49
N PHE A 242 13.90 7.20 -9.14
CA PHE A 242 13.55 5.99 -8.40
C PHE A 242 13.86 4.72 -9.19
N ASN A 243 13.56 4.70 -10.49
CA ASN A 243 13.91 3.61 -11.37
C ASN A 243 15.43 3.42 -11.48
N GLN A 244 16.19 4.52 -11.60
CA GLN A 244 17.67 4.48 -11.59
C GLN A 244 18.25 3.95 -10.27
N LYS A 245 17.54 4.13 -9.15
CA LYS A 245 17.88 3.57 -7.83
C LYS A 245 17.38 2.13 -7.65
N GLY A 246 16.82 1.50 -8.68
CA GLY A 246 16.33 0.12 -8.64
C GLY A 246 14.99 -0.06 -7.93
N LEU A 247 14.19 1.00 -7.77
CA LEU A 247 12.83 0.88 -7.26
C LEU A 247 11.88 0.38 -8.35
N VAL A 248 11.01 -0.56 -8.00
CA VAL A 248 9.99 -1.09 -8.90
C VAL A 248 8.70 -0.30 -8.74
N HIS A 249 8.18 0.22 -9.84
CA HIS A 249 6.90 0.91 -9.84
C HIS A 249 5.75 -0.08 -9.70
N THR A 250 4.82 0.20 -8.80
CA THR A 250 3.61 -0.60 -8.61
C THR A 250 2.38 0.28 -8.45
N THR A 251 1.23 -0.22 -8.90
CA THR A 251 -0.07 0.44 -8.79
C THR A 251 -1.14 -0.59 -8.42
N GLU A 252 -2.37 -0.14 -8.15
CA GLU A 252 -3.48 -1.06 -7.97
C GLU A 252 -3.75 -1.88 -9.25
N ASN A 253 -4.16 -3.14 -9.06
CA ASN A 253 -4.54 -4.04 -10.14
C ASN A 253 -6.04 -3.91 -10.44
N PHE A 254 -6.47 -2.70 -10.77
CA PHE A 254 -7.84 -2.38 -11.19
C PHE A 254 -7.86 -1.88 -12.64
N GLY A 255 -9.06 -1.66 -13.17
CA GLY A 255 -9.26 -1.17 -14.54
C GLY A 255 -8.50 0.12 -14.82
N GLU A 256 -8.05 0.27 -16.06
CA GLU A 256 -7.24 1.41 -16.51
C GLU A 256 -7.91 2.77 -16.21
N GLY A 257 -7.09 3.78 -15.90
CA GLY A 257 -7.53 5.14 -15.60
C GLY A 257 -8.22 5.32 -14.24
N THR A 258 -8.26 4.30 -13.39
CA THR A 258 -8.89 4.36 -12.05
C THR A 258 -7.90 4.34 -10.87
N HIS A 259 -6.60 4.42 -11.15
CA HIS A 259 -5.54 4.32 -10.16
C HIS A 259 -5.58 5.45 -9.13
N SER A 260 -5.38 5.10 -7.87
CA SER A 260 -5.38 6.05 -6.76
C SER A 260 -4.04 6.14 -6.04
N MET A 261 -3.11 5.20 -6.32
CA MET A 261 -1.73 5.24 -5.84
C MET A 261 -0.72 4.76 -6.89
N LEU A 262 0.47 5.35 -6.87
CA LEU A 262 1.64 4.88 -7.61
C LEU A 262 2.81 4.78 -6.63
N CYS A 263 3.26 3.57 -6.36
CA CYS A 263 4.32 3.28 -5.40
C CYS A 263 5.65 3.00 -6.10
N ASN A 264 6.75 3.43 -5.46
CA ASN A 264 8.11 3.11 -5.90
C ASN A 264 8.75 2.23 -4.83
N CYS A 265 8.72 0.92 -5.07
CA CYS A 265 8.91 -0.11 -4.07
C CYS A 265 10.33 -0.66 -4.08
N CYS A 266 10.91 -0.87 -2.89
CA CYS A 266 12.18 -1.57 -2.71
C CYS A 266 11.93 -2.98 -2.17
N PRO A 267 12.82 -3.94 -2.47
CA PRO A 267 12.66 -5.32 -2.04
C PRO A 267 12.79 -5.53 -0.52
N CYS A 268 13.48 -4.63 0.21
CA CYS A 268 13.72 -4.77 1.67
C CYS A 268 12.49 -4.55 2.54
N CYS A 269 11.53 -3.76 2.06
CA CYS A 269 10.64 -3.04 2.97
C CYS A 269 9.18 -3.10 2.51
N CYS A 270 8.94 -3.14 1.20
CA CYS A 270 7.60 -3.14 0.62
C CYS A 270 6.87 -4.45 0.95
N ASN A 271 5.67 -4.39 1.54
CA ASN A 271 4.91 -5.60 1.87
C ASN A 271 4.46 -6.38 0.63
N PRO A 272 3.83 -5.77 -0.40
CA PRO A 272 3.43 -6.54 -1.58
C PRO A 272 4.62 -7.18 -2.31
N LEU A 273 5.73 -6.46 -2.51
CA LEU A 273 6.92 -7.06 -3.13
C LEU A 273 7.63 -8.05 -2.21
N GLY A 274 7.63 -7.80 -0.91
CA GLY A 274 8.19 -8.69 0.11
C GLY A 274 7.56 -10.07 0.09
N GLY A 275 6.29 -10.17 -0.29
CA GLY A 275 5.65 -11.46 -0.57
C GLY A 275 6.42 -12.32 -1.58
N ILE A 276 7.05 -11.70 -2.59
CA ILE A 276 7.86 -12.38 -3.61
C ILE A 276 9.33 -12.47 -3.19
N THR A 277 9.88 -11.39 -2.64
CA THR A 277 11.33 -11.24 -2.44
C THR A 277 11.83 -11.71 -1.08
N MET A 278 10.96 -11.78 -0.07
CA MET A 278 11.32 -12.08 1.33
C MET A 278 10.50 -13.21 1.94
N TRP A 279 9.27 -13.45 1.47
CA TRP A 279 8.32 -14.41 2.03
C TRP A 279 7.86 -15.43 0.96
N ASP A 280 7.05 -16.42 1.36
CA ASP A 280 6.60 -17.53 0.49
C ASP A 280 5.31 -17.22 -0.30
N LYS A 281 5.21 -16.02 -0.89
CA LYS A 281 4.05 -15.60 -1.71
C LYS A 281 4.47 -15.12 -3.11
N PRO A 282 4.81 -16.03 -4.04
CA PRO A 282 5.32 -15.69 -5.37
C PRO A 282 4.34 -14.86 -6.23
N HIS A 283 3.03 -14.98 -6.01
CA HIS A 283 1.98 -14.20 -6.69
C HIS A 283 1.44 -13.05 -5.83
N SER A 284 2.30 -12.42 -5.03
CA SER A 284 1.89 -11.31 -4.14
C SER A 284 1.57 -10.02 -4.90
N VAL A 285 2.16 -9.82 -6.08
CA VAL A 285 1.78 -8.77 -7.03
C VAL A 285 1.63 -9.39 -8.41
N ALA A 286 0.74 -8.83 -9.23
CA ALA A 286 0.62 -9.26 -10.62
C ALA A 286 1.80 -8.75 -11.46
N THR A 287 2.19 -9.54 -12.44
CA THR A 287 3.20 -9.19 -13.45
C THR A 287 2.70 -8.04 -14.32
N ALA A 288 3.62 -7.26 -14.88
CA ALA A 288 3.30 -6.42 -16.01
C ALA A 288 2.99 -7.27 -17.25
N ASN A 289 2.37 -6.65 -18.27
CA ASN A 289 2.13 -7.28 -19.57
C ASN A 289 3.38 -7.26 -20.49
N TYR A 290 4.57 -7.18 -19.90
CA TYR A 290 5.83 -7.00 -20.59
C TYR A 290 6.87 -7.95 -20.00
N PHE A 291 7.84 -8.31 -20.83
CA PHE A 291 9.00 -9.10 -20.44
C PHE A 291 10.28 -8.36 -20.80
N ALA A 292 11.26 -8.43 -19.90
CA ALA A 292 12.59 -7.91 -20.15
C ALA A 292 13.22 -8.67 -21.33
N LYS A 293 13.76 -7.93 -22.30
CA LYS A 293 14.50 -8.49 -23.43
C LYS A 293 15.89 -7.90 -23.47
N ILE A 294 16.91 -8.75 -23.59
CA ILE A 294 18.29 -8.31 -23.81
C ILE A 294 18.38 -7.76 -25.23
N LYS A 295 18.77 -6.48 -25.34
CA LYS A 295 19.10 -5.84 -26.62
C LYS A 295 20.61 -5.87 -26.81
N ASP A 296 21.03 -5.92 -28.07
CA ASP A 296 22.42 -5.72 -28.49
C ASP A 296 23.42 -6.57 -27.67
N ILE A 297 23.16 -7.88 -27.61
CA ILE A 297 23.96 -8.85 -26.81
C ILE A 297 25.45 -8.82 -27.17
N GLU A 298 25.76 -8.47 -28.41
CA GLU A 298 27.11 -8.26 -28.92
C GLU A 298 27.86 -7.11 -28.24
N LEU A 299 27.14 -6.14 -27.67
CA LEU A 299 27.71 -5.04 -26.88
C LEU A 299 27.82 -5.39 -25.39
N CYS A 300 27.36 -6.57 -24.97
CA CYS A 300 27.36 -6.96 -23.57
C CYS A 300 28.76 -7.36 -23.09
N GLU A 301 29.31 -6.56 -22.18
CA GLU A 301 30.59 -6.85 -21.51
C GLU A 301 30.46 -7.84 -20.34
N ARG A 302 29.28 -8.44 -20.14
CA ARG A 302 29.00 -9.44 -19.10
C ARG A 302 29.35 -8.94 -17.68
N CYS A 303 29.11 -7.67 -17.41
CA CYS A 303 29.45 -7.02 -16.13
C CYS A 303 28.56 -7.43 -14.94
N GLY A 304 27.47 -8.17 -15.15
CA GLY A 304 26.58 -8.65 -14.09
C GLY A 304 25.64 -7.60 -13.48
N THR A 305 25.65 -6.35 -13.95
CA THR A 305 24.78 -5.29 -13.41
C THR A 305 23.28 -5.62 -13.57
N CYS A 306 22.88 -6.21 -14.70
CA CYS A 306 21.48 -6.59 -14.93
C CYS A 306 20.99 -7.69 -13.98
N GLU A 307 21.83 -8.68 -13.68
CA GLU A 307 21.55 -9.73 -12.69
C GLU A 307 21.42 -9.12 -11.28
N THR A 308 22.35 -8.24 -10.90
CA THR A 308 22.32 -7.56 -9.59
C THR A 308 21.09 -6.68 -9.41
N ASN A 309 20.67 -5.96 -10.46
CA ASN A 309 19.52 -5.06 -10.40
C ASN A 309 18.17 -5.80 -10.43
N CYS A 310 18.12 -7.03 -10.93
CA CYS A 310 16.88 -7.79 -11.04
C CYS A 310 16.44 -8.32 -9.66
N ILE A 311 15.62 -7.54 -8.94
CA ILE A 311 15.15 -7.90 -7.59
C ILE A 311 14.32 -9.21 -7.55
N PHE A 312 13.78 -9.62 -8.70
CA PHE A 312 13.00 -10.85 -8.87
C PHE A 312 13.85 -12.06 -9.22
N LYS A 313 15.17 -11.89 -9.42
CA LYS A 313 16.11 -12.93 -9.82
C LYS A 313 15.67 -13.65 -11.10
N ALA A 314 15.10 -12.87 -12.03
CA ALA A 314 14.68 -13.33 -13.35
C ALA A 314 15.84 -13.29 -14.36
N ILE A 315 16.92 -12.55 -14.08
CA ILE A 315 18.08 -12.47 -14.95
C ILE A 315 19.23 -13.24 -14.28
N THR A 316 19.86 -14.15 -15.01
CA THR A 316 21.08 -14.86 -14.59
C THR A 316 22.19 -14.63 -15.60
N LEU A 317 23.40 -14.33 -15.13
CA LEU A 317 24.56 -14.17 -16.01
C LEU A 317 25.16 -15.54 -16.36
N SER A 318 25.31 -15.83 -17.65
CA SER A 318 25.99 -17.04 -18.16
C SER A 318 27.25 -16.68 -18.94
N ASP A 319 28.01 -17.70 -19.36
CA ASP A 319 29.18 -17.54 -20.23
C ASP A 319 28.85 -16.85 -21.56
N ASN A 320 27.59 -16.93 -22.03
CA ASN A 320 27.15 -16.30 -23.27
C ASN A 320 26.45 -14.95 -23.03
N GLY A 321 26.47 -14.44 -21.80
CA GLY A 321 25.79 -13.22 -21.38
C GLY A 321 24.52 -13.49 -20.57
N PRO A 322 23.72 -12.46 -20.29
CA PRO A 322 22.54 -12.56 -19.43
C PRO A 322 21.40 -13.35 -20.10
N ILE A 323 20.77 -14.22 -19.31
CA ILE A 323 19.60 -15.02 -19.70
C ILE A 323 18.42 -14.57 -18.84
N VAL A 324 17.26 -14.33 -19.48
CA VAL A 324 16.02 -13.95 -18.80
C VAL A 324 15.13 -15.20 -18.64
N ASN A 325 14.74 -15.49 -17.41
CA ASN A 325 13.69 -16.45 -17.07
C ASN A 325 12.34 -15.71 -17.08
N GLU A 326 11.54 -15.96 -18.11
CA GLU A 326 10.23 -15.33 -18.30
C GLU A 326 9.24 -15.65 -17.16
N GLU A 327 9.31 -16.84 -16.55
CA GLU A 327 8.41 -17.23 -15.45
C GLU A 327 8.62 -16.39 -14.18
N LYS A 328 9.82 -15.84 -13.99
CA LYS A 328 10.17 -14.96 -12.87
C LYS A 328 10.14 -13.48 -13.23
N CYS A 329 10.05 -13.16 -14.52
CA CYS A 329 10.09 -11.79 -15.00
C CYS A 329 8.76 -11.10 -14.67
N MET A 330 8.83 -9.95 -14.01
CA MET A 330 7.65 -9.22 -13.54
C MET A 330 7.33 -7.98 -14.41
N GLY A 331 8.10 -7.75 -15.47
CA GLY A 331 8.12 -6.51 -16.25
C GLY A 331 9.53 -6.14 -16.66
#